data_AF-A0A931AQI2-F1
#
_entry.id   AF-A0A931AQI2-F1
#
_cell.length_a   1.000
_cell.length_b   1.000
_cell.length_c   1.000
_cell.angle_alpha   90.00
_cell.angle_beta   90.00
_cell.angle_gamma   90.00
#
_symmetry.space_group_name_H-M   'P 1'
#
loop_
_entity.id
_entity.type
_entity.pdbx_description
1 polymer ?
#
loop_
_entity_poly.entity_id
_entity_poly.type
_entity_poly.pdbx_seq_one_letter_code
_entity_poly.pdbx_strand_id
1 'polypeptide(L)'
;MRPVLLVLLSFVPSLCVSVFLGGTAHARTASAVPARVPATVIAHPLGNFTVNHYNGLRITASEVRNLAVVDLAELPTLQVQPQVDATYAARGCAALAAAQRLTVAGAVVPWRVVSSGFAYHPGQGGLRTSRLTCRLVAAVHASGAVEFADGFEQDRIGWREITAVGDGVRLTRSSVPAVSVSRELVAYPDDLLADPLDQRSATFTVAGPSAPGESAAPGGALPGGIGIGGPIGDALAALDRTFTELVGSDRLTVPLGLLAVGLAVVLGAGHALIPGHGKTIMAAYLAGRRGRPRDAVVVGATVTATHTAGVLVVGLLLSVFTTLAGESVLAWLGVASGALIAVIGLRLLMNARRPSTNTHAHGHEHVQRHEHEHEHEHGHGHGHGHGHGHGVGGNTRGGLVGLG
;
A
#
# COMPACT_ATOMS: atom_id res chain seq x y z
N MET A 1 37.81 -3.81 -0.69
CA MET A 1 37.06 -2.53 -0.81
C MET A 1 37.93 -1.47 -1.49
N ARG A 2 38.05 -1.45 -2.84
CA ARG A 2 38.85 -0.42 -3.55
C ARG A 2 38.40 0.06 -4.95
N PRO A 3 37.38 -0.49 -5.65
CA PRO A 3 36.96 0.06 -6.95
C PRO A 3 35.95 1.22 -6.85
N VAL A 4 35.20 1.34 -5.75
CA VAL A 4 34.06 2.29 -5.64
C VAL A 4 34.52 3.76 -5.60
N LEU A 5 35.70 4.05 -5.05
CA LEU A 5 36.15 5.43 -4.80
C LEU A 5 36.54 6.20 -6.08
N LEU A 6 36.89 5.50 -7.17
CA LEU A 6 37.37 6.15 -8.41
C LEU A 6 36.24 6.79 -9.24
N VAL A 7 35.01 6.25 -9.15
CA VAL A 7 33.87 6.72 -9.95
C VAL A 7 33.37 8.09 -9.45
N LEU A 8 33.33 8.28 -8.13
CA LEU A 8 32.85 9.51 -7.48
C LEU A 8 33.69 10.76 -7.80
N LEU A 9 35.00 10.60 -8.05
CA LEU A 9 35.89 11.73 -8.35
C LEU A 9 35.81 12.22 -9.80
N SER A 10 35.15 11.48 -10.70
CA SER A 10 35.11 11.80 -12.15
C SER A 10 33.91 12.66 -12.57
N PHE A 11 32.89 12.82 -11.70
CA PHE A 11 31.62 13.46 -12.07
C PHE A 11 31.38 14.86 -11.46
N VAL A 12 32.18 15.27 -10.48
CA VAL A 12 31.93 16.50 -9.69
C VAL A 12 32.17 17.84 -10.42
N PRO A 13 33.17 18.03 -11.31
CA PRO A 13 33.49 19.37 -11.84
C PRO A 13 32.64 19.82 -13.05
N SER A 14 31.75 18.98 -13.58
CA SER A 14 31.11 19.25 -14.89
C SER A 14 29.88 20.18 -14.84
N LEU A 15 29.27 20.40 -13.67
CA LEU A 15 27.99 21.11 -13.57
C LEU A 15 28.08 22.66 -13.51
N CYS A 16 29.27 23.24 -13.36
CA CYS A 16 29.42 24.68 -13.08
C CYS A 16 29.79 25.56 -14.29
N VAL A 17 29.96 25.02 -15.50
CA VAL A 17 30.51 25.77 -16.65
C VAL A 17 29.44 26.14 -17.70
N SER A 18 28.31 25.43 -17.76
CA SER A 18 27.36 25.51 -18.88
C SER A 18 26.32 26.65 -18.82
N VAL A 19 26.47 27.63 -17.91
CA VAL A 19 25.49 28.73 -17.71
C VAL A 19 25.98 30.08 -18.24
N PHE A 20 27.28 30.26 -18.50
CA PHE A 20 27.86 31.51 -19.00
C PHE A 20 28.80 31.29 -20.19
N LEU A 21 28.27 31.51 -21.40
CA LEU A 21 28.88 32.15 -22.58
C LEU A 21 28.12 31.69 -23.84
N GLY A 22 27.57 32.64 -24.60
CA GLY A 22 26.75 32.35 -25.77
C GLY A 22 27.52 32.39 -27.09
N GLY A 23 26.87 31.92 -28.15
CA GLY A 23 27.14 32.33 -29.53
C GLY A 23 28.41 31.78 -30.19
N THR A 24 28.29 30.61 -30.82
CA THR A 24 28.71 30.44 -32.24
C THR A 24 28.14 29.15 -32.80
N ALA A 25 27.66 29.18 -34.04
CA ALA A 25 27.16 27.98 -34.71
C ALA A 25 28.34 27.14 -35.22
N HIS A 26 28.31 25.83 -34.97
CA HIS A 26 29.12 24.83 -35.67
C HIS A 26 28.24 23.62 -35.95
N ALA A 27 28.01 23.32 -37.23
CA ALA A 27 27.23 22.16 -37.64
C ALA A 27 27.95 20.87 -37.25
N ARG A 28 27.24 19.95 -36.59
CA ARG A 28 27.69 18.57 -36.37
C ARG A 28 26.69 17.62 -37.04
N THR A 29 27.23 16.72 -37.85
CA THR A 29 26.48 15.71 -38.60
C THR A 29 25.70 14.80 -37.66
N ALA A 30 24.38 14.77 -37.78
CA ALA A 30 23.52 13.90 -36.98
C ALA A 30 23.68 12.43 -37.44
N SER A 31 24.45 11.65 -36.69
CA SER A 31 24.48 10.19 -36.86
C SER A 31 23.20 9.61 -36.26
N ALA A 32 22.28 9.20 -37.13
CA ALA A 32 20.98 8.67 -36.73
C ALA A 32 21.11 7.26 -36.16
N VAL A 33 21.35 7.16 -34.85
CA VAL A 33 21.21 5.91 -34.11
C VAL A 33 19.73 5.49 -34.16
N PRO A 34 19.37 4.30 -34.68
CA PRO A 34 18.00 3.85 -34.70
C PRO A 34 17.52 3.64 -33.26
N ALA A 35 16.58 4.47 -32.82
CA ALA A 35 15.94 4.33 -31.52
C ALA A 35 15.16 3.01 -31.50
N ARG A 36 15.75 1.96 -30.93
CA ARG A 36 15.01 0.77 -30.52
C ARG A 36 14.02 1.21 -29.45
N VAL A 37 12.75 1.33 -29.84
CA VAL A 37 11.63 1.38 -28.88
C VAL A 37 11.81 0.16 -27.97
N PRO A 38 12.01 0.34 -26.65
CA PRO A 38 12.05 -0.80 -25.76
C PRO A 38 10.70 -1.49 -25.84
N ALA A 39 10.68 -2.80 -26.11
CA ALA A 39 9.44 -3.54 -26.08
C ALA A 39 8.84 -3.42 -24.67
N THR A 40 7.74 -2.69 -24.53
CA THR A 40 6.98 -2.60 -23.29
C THR A 40 6.24 -3.91 -23.07
N VAL A 41 7.01 -4.95 -22.76
CA VAL A 41 6.45 -6.20 -22.24
C VAL A 41 5.77 -5.81 -20.92
N ILE A 42 4.48 -6.10 -20.80
CA ILE A 42 3.64 -5.57 -19.74
C ILE A 42 3.90 -6.37 -18.45
N ALA A 43 3.82 -5.72 -17.28
CA ALA A 43 3.72 -6.40 -15.99
C ALA A 43 2.60 -7.46 -16.01
N HIS A 44 2.60 -8.42 -15.07
CA HIS A 44 1.34 -9.09 -14.79
C HIS A 44 0.26 -8.00 -14.57
N PRO A 45 -0.87 -7.95 -15.33
CA PRO A 45 -1.58 -6.68 -15.53
C PRO A 45 -2.16 -6.02 -14.27
N LEU A 46 -2.32 -6.82 -13.20
CA LEU A 46 -2.82 -6.40 -11.89
C LEU A 46 -1.71 -6.21 -10.84
N GLY A 47 -0.44 -6.28 -11.26
CA GLY A 47 0.75 -6.14 -10.42
C GLY A 47 1.40 -7.47 -10.00
N ASN A 48 2.72 -7.41 -9.79
CA ASN A 48 3.64 -8.54 -9.59
C ASN A 48 3.38 -9.41 -8.34
N PHE A 49 2.41 -9.03 -7.50
CA PHE A 49 2.08 -9.67 -6.22
C PHE A 49 0.75 -10.45 -6.23
N THR A 50 -0.02 -10.38 -7.33
CA THR A 50 -1.40 -10.89 -7.37
C THR A 50 -1.53 -12.41 -7.45
N VAL A 51 -2.63 -12.91 -6.88
CA VAL A 51 -3.08 -14.30 -6.99
C VAL A 51 -4.51 -14.26 -7.53
N ASN A 52 -4.66 -14.68 -8.79
CA ASN A 52 -5.86 -14.46 -9.57
C ASN A 52 -6.60 -15.78 -9.76
N HIS A 53 -7.91 -15.80 -9.55
CA HIS A 53 -8.76 -16.98 -9.59
C HIS A 53 -9.85 -16.83 -10.64
N TYR A 54 -10.07 -17.90 -11.40
CA TYR A 54 -11.22 -18.05 -12.28
C TYR A 54 -11.90 -19.40 -12.02
N ASN A 55 -13.22 -19.41 -11.93
CA ASN A 55 -14.03 -20.61 -11.76
C ASN A 55 -15.12 -20.69 -12.86
N GLY A 56 -14.87 -21.52 -13.87
CA GLY A 56 -15.81 -21.78 -14.96
C GLY A 56 -16.80 -22.90 -14.61
N LEU A 57 -17.96 -22.54 -14.05
CA LEU A 57 -19.01 -23.50 -13.69
C LEU A 57 -19.85 -23.86 -14.92
N ARG A 58 -19.80 -25.13 -15.34
CA ARG A 58 -20.69 -25.71 -16.36
C ARG A 58 -21.61 -26.73 -15.72
N ILE A 59 -22.91 -26.48 -15.77
CA ILE A 59 -23.94 -27.27 -15.10
C ILE A 59 -24.62 -28.15 -16.15
N THR A 60 -24.71 -29.46 -15.89
CA THR A 60 -25.51 -30.42 -16.67
C THR A 60 -26.63 -30.99 -15.81
N ALA A 61 -27.51 -31.83 -16.37
CA ALA A 61 -28.55 -32.52 -15.60
C ALA A 61 -28.01 -33.51 -14.53
N SER A 62 -26.79 -34.03 -14.68
CA SER A 62 -26.23 -35.13 -13.86
C SER A 62 -24.94 -34.79 -13.09
N GLU A 63 -24.33 -33.64 -13.38
CA GLU A 63 -23.08 -33.18 -12.76
C GLU A 63 -22.90 -31.66 -12.91
N VAL A 64 -22.20 -31.07 -11.94
CA VAL A 64 -21.61 -29.73 -12.06
C VAL A 64 -20.12 -29.91 -12.31
N ARG A 65 -19.59 -29.19 -13.31
CA ARG A 65 -18.17 -29.16 -13.66
C ARG A 65 -17.61 -27.78 -13.32
N ASN A 66 -16.41 -27.72 -12.74
CA ASN A 66 -15.68 -26.46 -12.56
C ASN A 66 -14.33 -26.53 -13.29
N LEU A 67 -14.07 -25.57 -14.18
CA LEU A 67 -12.72 -25.25 -14.65
C LEU A 67 -12.16 -24.17 -13.73
N ALA A 68 -11.45 -24.61 -12.68
CA ALA A 68 -10.77 -23.71 -11.76
C ALA A 68 -9.35 -23.42 -12.26
N VAL A 69 -8.99 -22.14 -12.31
CA VAL A 69 -7.65 -21.66 -12.67
C VAL A 69 -7.15 -20.75 -11.55
N VAL A 70 -5.91 -20.94 -11.13
CA VAL A 70 -5.18 -20.02 -10.25
C VAL A 70 -3.95 -19.54 -11.01
N ASP A 71 -3.89 -18.25 -11.30
CA ASP A 71 -2.76 -17.61 -11.98
C ASP A 71 -1.98 -16.71 -11.00
N LEU A 72 -0.70 -17.00 -10.86
CA LEU A 72 0.21 -16.37 -9.92
C LEU A 72 1.11 -15.38 -10.67
N ALA A 73 1.12 -14.14 -10.20
CA ALA A 73 2.08 -13.13 -10.66
C ALA A 73 3.52 -13.48 -10.26
N GLU A 74 4.48 -12.70 -10.74
CA GLU A 74 5.91 -13.04 -10.74
C GLU A 74 6.49 -13.38 -9.36
N LEU A 75 6.11 -12.63 -8.31
CA LEU A 75 6.66 -12.82 -6.96
C LEU A 75 5.99 -13.99 -6.21
N PRO A 76 4.65 -14.18 -6.23
CA PRO A 76 4.01 -15.42 -5.79
C PRO A 76 4.55 -16.67 -6.51
N THR A 77 4.79 -16.60 -7.84
CA THR A 77 5.41 -17.70 -8.58
C THR A 77 6.82 -18.02 -8.09
N LEU A 78 7.65 -17.00 -7.86
CA LEU A 78 9.00 -17.16 -7.30
C LEU A 78 8.98 -17.78 -5.89
N GLN A 79 7.97 -17.46 -5.08
CA GLN A 79 7.79 -18.04 -3.73
C GLN A 79 7.40 -19.53 -3.75
N VAL A 80 6.57 -19.96 -4.70
CA VAL A 80 6.17 -21.38 -4.81
C VAL A 80 7.15 -22.22 -5.61
N GLN A 81 7.97 -21.63 -6.48
CA GLN A 81 8.90 -22.33 -7.38
C GLN A 81 9.76 -23.44 -6.72
N PRO A 82 10.33 -23.27 -5.50
CA PRO A 82 11.09 -24.33 -4.83
C PRO A 82 10.26 -25.57 -4.42
N GLN A 83 8.93 -25.47 -4.47
CA GLN A 83 7.97 -26.49 -4.07
C GLN A 83 7.35 -27.25 -5.26
N VAL A 84 7.68 -26.82 -6.49
CA VAL A 84 7.10 -27.34 -7.74
C VAL A 84 7.81 -28.63 -8.16
N ASP A 85 7.32 -29.74 -7.63
CA ASP A 85 7.64 -31.10 -8.07
C ASP A 85 6.55 -31.67 -9.00
N ALA A 86 6.73 -32.91 -9.49
CA ALA A 86 5.79 -33.60 -10.37
C ALA A 86 4.38 -33.85 -9.76
N THR A 87 4.23 -33.72 -8.43
CA THR A 87 2.95 -33.84 -7.72
C THR A 87 2.31 -32.50 -7.41
N TYR A 88 3.02 -31.37 -7.56
CA TYR A 88 2.57 -30.03 -7.16
C TYR A 88 1.19 -29.67 -7.71
N ALA A 89 0.94 -29.93 -9.00
CA ALA A 89 -0.36 -29.67 -9.62
C ALA A 89 -1.49 -30.49 -8.97
N ALA A 90 -1.24 -31.76 -8.66
CA ALA A 90 -2.21 -32.64 -8.02
C ALA A 90 -2.48 -32.23 -6.56
N ARG A 91 -1.42 -31.88 -5.81
CA ARG A 91 -1.52 -31.34 -4.44
C ARG A 91 -2.31 -30.02 -4.40
N GLY A 92 -2.00 -29.09 -5.29
CA GLY A 92 -2.70 -27.81 -5.42
C GLY A 92 -4.16 -27.97 -5.77
N CYS A 93 -4.48 -28.77 -6.80
CA CYS A 93 -5.88 -29.01 -7.19
C CYS A 93 -6.68 -29.78 -6.14
N ALA A 94 -6.06 -30.65 -5.33
CA ALA A 94 -6.73 -31.30 -4.21
C ALA A 94 -7.02 -30.33 -3.06
N ALA A 95 -6.07 -29.44 -2.71
CA ALA A 95 -6.27 -28.40 -1.72
C ALA A 95 -7.36 -27.39 -2.13
N LEU A 96 -7.35 -26.97 -3.40
CA LEU A 96 -8.38 -26.12 -4.00
C LEU A 96 -9.75 -26.81 -3.95
N ALA A 97 -9.85 -28.07 -4.42
CA ALA A 97 -11.11 -28.81 -4.39
C ALA A 97 -11.68 -29.02 -2.97
N ALA A 98 -10.83 -29.09 -1.94
CA ALA A 98 -11.24 -29.19 -0.54
C ALA A 98 -11.63 -27.83 0.08
N ALA A 99 -11.08 -26.72 -0.42
CA ALA A 99 -11.42 -25.37 0.02
C ALA A 99 -12.68 -24.81 -0.65
N GLN A 100 -13.06 -25.32 -1.83
CA GLN A 100 -14.27 -24.93 -2.54
C GLN A 100 -15.52 -25.64 -1.99
N ARG A 101 -16.60 -24.88 -1.77
CA ARG A 101 -17.91 -25.40 -1.35
C ARG A 101 -18.90 -25.30 -2.49
N LEU A 102 -19.56 -26.42 -2.80
CA LEU A 102 -20.74 -26.49 -3.68
C LEU A 102 -21.92 -27.02 -2.86
N THR A 103 -23.05 -26.32 -2.93
CA THR A 103 -24.33 -26.72 -2.33
C THR A 103 -25.37 -26.82 -3.43
N VAL A 104 -26.12 -27.93 -3.50
CA VAL A 104 -27.23 -28.15 -4.45
C VAL A 104 -28.46 -28.56 -3.65
N ALA A 105 -29.56 -27.82 -3.80
CA ALA A 105 -30.80 -28.00 -3.04
C ALA A 105 -30.60 -28.09 -1.50
N GLY A 106 -29.60 -27.38 -0.96
CA GLY A 106 -29.22 -27.40 0.46
C GLY A 106 -28.25 -28.52 0.87
N ALA A 107 -27.96 -29.49 0.00
CA ALA A 107 -26.97 -30.54 0.27
C ALA A 107 -25.58 -30.14 -0.25
N VAL A 108 -24.54 -30.29 0.59
CA VAL A 108 -23.15 -30.05 0.17
C VAL A 108 -22.66 -31.22 -0.70
N VAL A 109 -22.11 -30.90 -1.88
CA VAL A 109 -21.62 -31.88 -2.86
C VAL A 109 -20.10 -31.79 -2.97
N PRO A 110 -19.34 -32.89 -2.78
CA PRO A 110 -17.89 -32.86 -2.84
C PRO A 110 -17.36 -32.78 -4.29
N TRP A 111 -16.30 -32.00 -4.47
CA TRP A 111 -15.56 -31.94 -5.73
C TRP A 111 -14.61 -33.12 -5.90
N ARG A 112 -14.63 -33.78 -7.06
CA ARG A 112 -13.60 -34.73 -7.50
C ARG A 112 -12.70 -34.09 -8.54
N VAL A 113 -11.38 -34.09 -8.29
CA VAL A 113 -10.38 -33.69 -9.30
C VAL A 113 -10.36 -34.72 -10.43
N VAL A 114 -10.53 -34.29 -11.67
CA VAL A 114 -10.47 -35.13 -12.89
C VAL A 114 -9.15 -34.92 -13.64
N SER A 115 -8.64 -33.70 -13.70
CA SER A 115 -7.29 -33.41 -14.20
C SER A 115 -6.67 -32.23 -13.47
N SER A 116 -5.38 -32.31 -13.18
CA SER A 116 -4.56 -31.17 -12.76
C SER A 116 -3.49 -30.88 -13.80
N GLY A 117 -3.08 -29.62 -13.90
CA GLY A 117 -1.98 -29.17 -14.74
C GLY A 117 -1.36 -27.90 -14.18
N PHE A 118 -0.07 -27.70 -14.42
CA PHE A 118 0.66 -26.51 -13.98
C PHE A 118 1.63 -26.09 -15.07
N ALA A 119 1.66 -24.80 -15.40
CA ALA A 119 2.54 -24.23 -16.42
C ALA A 119 3.20 -22.94 -15.91
N TYR A 120 4.43 -22.68 -16.36
CA TYR A 120 5.09 -21.39 -16.19
C TYR A 120 4.98 -20.57 -17.48
N HIS A 121 4.61 -19.31 -17.37
CA HIS A 121 4.59 -18.35 -18.47
C HIS A 121 5.68 -17.27 -18.26
N PRO A 122 6.12 -16.55 -19.32
CA PRO A 122 7.07 -15.45 -19.16
C PRO A 122 6.44 -14.29 -18.37
N GLY A 123 7.18 -13.71 -17.42
CA GLY A 123 6.81 -12.51 -16.68
C GLY A 123 7.89 -11.42 -16.78
N GLN A 124 7.78 -10.36 -15.99
CA GLN A 124 8.73 -9.25 -16.03
C GLN A 124 10.08 -9.49 -15.39
N GLY A 125 11.08 -8.72 -15.83
CA GLY A 125 12.42 -8.71 -15.24
C GLY A 125 13.19 -10.03 -15.35
N GLY A 126 12.76 -10.96 -16.23
CA GLY A 126 13.29 -12.32 -16.30
C GLY A 126 12.66 -13.29 -15.29
N LEU A 127 11.67 -12.84 -14.51
CA LEU A 127 10.83 -13.71 -13.68
C LEU A 127 9.78 -14.42 -14.55
N ARG A 128 8.98 -15.28 -13.91
CA ARG A 128 7.96 -16.11 -14.55
C ARG A 128 6.66 -15.96 -13.77
N THR A 129 5.53 -15.92 -14.44
CA THR A 129 4.21 -16.17 -13.84
C THR A 129 3.91 -17.67 -13.90
N SER A 130 2.88 -18.13 -13.19
CA SER A 130 2.51 -19.55 -13.23
C SER A 130 1.03 -19.82 -13.04
N ARG A 131 0.52 -20.74 -13.86
CA ARG A 131 -0.90 -21.07 -13.99
C ARG A 131 -1.15 -22.50 -13.54
N LEU A 132 -1.85 -22.67 -12.42
CA LEU A 132 -2.45 -23.92 -12.00
C LEU A 132 -3.82 -24.05 -12.68
N THR A 133 -4.13 -25.23 -13.22
CA THR A 133 -5.42 -25.51 -13.88
C THR A 133 -6.00 -26.82 -13.38
N CYS A 134 -7.20 -26.77 -12.84
CA CYS A 134 -7.91 -27.87 -12.21
C CYS A 134 -9.26 -28.08 -12.89
N ARG A 135 -9.52 -29.29 -13.38
CA ARG A 135 -10.87 -29.70 -13.81
C ARG A 135 -11.50 -30.51 -12.70
N LEU A 136 -12.54 -29.95 -12.08
CA LEU A 136 -13.29 -30.57 -11.00
C LEU A 136 -14.67 -31.00 -11.51
N VAL A 137 -15.19 -32.09 -10.94
CA VAL A 137 -16.53 -32.61 -11.21
C VAL A 137 -17.22 -32.99 -9.91
N ALA A 138 -18.43 -32.50 -9.71
CA ALA A 138 -19.34 -32.88 -8.63
C ALA A 138 -20.53 -33.61 -9.26
N ALA A 139 -20.65 -34.92 -9.01
CA ALA A 139 -21.73 -35.74 -9.56
C ALA A 139 -23.00 -35.56 -8.72
N VAL A 140 -24.03 -34.94 -9.30
CA VAL A 140 -25.28 -34.56 -8.64
C VAL A 140 -26.35 -34.24 -9.67
N HIS A 141 -27.59 -34.64 -9.41
CA HIS A 141 -28.75 -34.22 -10.20
C HIS A 141 -29.02 -32.73 -9.96
N ALA A 142 -28.47 -31.86 -10.82
CA ALA A 142 -28.49 -30.43 -10.63
C ALA A 142 -29.90 -29.86 -10.88
N SER A 143 -30.64 -29.65 -9.80
CA SER A 143 -32.02 -29.16 -9.81
C SER A 143 -32.28 -28.25 -8.61
N GLY A 144 -33.07 -27.20 -8.81
CA GLY A 144 -33.35 -26.22 -7.75
C GLY A 144 -32.20 -25.24 -7.52
N ALA A 145 -32.08 -24.73 -6.30
CA ALA A 145 -31.07 -23.73 -5.94
C ALA A 145 -29.67 -24.34 -5.87
N VAL A 146 -28.67 -23.59 -6.36
CA VAL A 146 -27.25 -23.95 -6.30
C VAL A 146 -26.46 -22.76 -5.78
N GLU A 147 -25.53 -23.04 -4.87
CA GLU A 147 -24.62 -22.07 -4.27
C GLU A 147 -23.19 -22.60 -4.40
N PHE A 148 -22.26 -21.75 -4.82
CA PHE A 148 -20.84 -22.03 -4.91
C PHE A 148 -20.05 -20.96 -4.17
N ALA A 149 -18.98 -21.35 -3.49
CA ALA A 149 -18.02 -20.43 -2.88
C ALA A 149 -16.59 -20.95 -3.07
N ASP A 150 -15.69 -20.07 -3.49
CA ASP A 150 -14.26 -20.36 -3.55
C ASP A 150 -13.60 -19.95 -2.23
N GLY A 151 -13.08 -20.94 -1.49
CA GLY A 151 -12.34 -20.72 -0.23
C GLY A 151 -10.82 -20.79 -0.40
N PHE A 152 -10.30 -21.06 -1.60
CA PHE A 152 -8.86 -21.23 -1.81
C PHE A 152 -8.15 -19.86 -1.86
N GLU A 153 -7.08 -19.69 -1.08
CA GLU A 153 -6.21 -18.48 -1.03
C GLU A 153 -6.92 -17.11 -1.16
N GLN A 154 -8.06 -16.94 -0.51
CA GLN A 154 -8.90 -15.74 -0.63
C GLN A 154 -8.34 -14.49 0.07
N ASP A 155 -7.36 -14.64 0.97
CA ASP A 155 -6.70 -13.52 1.66
C ASP A 155 -5.69 -12.76 0.76
N ARG A 156 -5.48 -13.23 -0.47
CA ARG A 156 -4.55 -12.64 -1.44
C ARG A 156 -5.26 -11.58 -2.29
N ILE A 157 -4.55 -10.51 -2.66
CA ILE A 157 -5.02 -9.51 -3.63
C ILE A 157 -4.94 -10.13 -5.03
N GLY A 158 -5.96 -9.91 -5.86
CA GLY A 158 -6.01 -10.37 -7.25
C GLY A 158 -7.45 -10.55 -7.73
N TRP A 159 -7.60 -10.72 -9.04
CA TRP A 159 -8.87 -10.91 -9.73
C TRP A 159 -9.56 -12.21 -9.29
N ARG A 160 -10.83 -12.15 -8.89
CA ARG A 160 -11.68 -13.31 -8.59
C ARG A 160 -12.89 -13.27 -9.51
N GLU A 161 -12.98 -14.23 -10.42
CA GLU A 161 -14.05 -14.33 -11.40
C GLU A 161 -14.74 -15.69 -11.32
N ILE A 162 -16.06 -15.67 -11.33
CA ILE A 162 -16.88 -16.89 -11.40
C ILE A 162 -17.84 -16.72 -12.56
N THR A 163 -17.99 -17.75 -13.39
CA THR A 163 -18.99 -17.78 -14.46
C THR A 163 -19.86 -19.02 -14.33
N ALA A 164 -21.13 -18.93 -14.70
CA ALA A 164 -22.05 -20.07 -14.66
C ALA A 164 -22.84 -20.22 -15.96
N VAL A 165 -22.71 -21.38 -16.61
CA VAL A 165 -23.42 -21.71 -17.85
C VAL A 165 -24.10 -23.07 -17.77
N GLY A 166 -25.36 -23.14 -18.22
CA GLY A 166 -26.11 -24.38 -18.33
C GLY A 166 -25.84 -25.09 -19.65
N ASP A 167 -25.67 -26.41 -19.59
CA ASP A 167 -25.42 -27.28 -20.74
C ASP A 167 -26.49 -28.39 -20.73
N GLY A 168 -27.45 -28.29 -21.65
CA GLY A 168 -28.70 -29.05 -21.63
C GLY A 168 -29.70 -28.65 -20.54
N VAL A 169 -29.38 -27.67 -19.67
CA VAL A 169 -30.25 -27.16 -18.60
C VAL A 169 -30.35 -25.63 -18.59
N ARG A 170 -31.48 -25.10 -18.13
CA ARG A 170 -31.68 -23.65 -17.95
C ARG A 170 -31.20 -23.20 -16.57
N LEU A 171 -30.31 -22.22 -16.54
CA LEU A 171 -30.01 -21.44 -15.33
C LEU A 171 -30.93 -20.20 -15.27
N THR A 172 -31.39 -19.89 -14.06
CA THR A 172 -32.23 -18.73 -13.75
C THR A 172 -31.74 -18.07 -12.46
N ARG A 173 -31.98 -16.76 -12.29
CA ARG A 173 -31.53 -15.98 -11.11
C ARG A 173 -30.02 -16.14 -10.82
N SER A 174 -29.19 -16.09 -11.87
CA SER A 174 -27.72 -16.12 -11.71
C SER A 174 -27.21 -14.78 -11.18
N SER A 175 -26.38 -14.80 -10.15
CA SER A 175 -25.59 -13.65 -9.67
C SER A 175 -24.25 -13.47 -10.39
N VAL A 176 -23.95 -14.35 -11.36
CA VAL A 176 -22.69 -14.35 -12.14
C VAL A 176 -22.93 -14.46 -13.64
N PRO A 177 -22.04 -13.90 -14.49
CA PRO A 177 -22.16 -13.96 -15.95
C PRO A 177 -21.95 -15.36 -16.52
N ALA A 178 -22.45 -15.60 -17.73
CA ALA A 178 -22.30 -16.86 -18.45
C ALA A 178 -21.05 -16.94 -19.36
N VAL A 179 -20.31 -15.84 -19.50
CA VAL A 179 -19.13 -15.68 -20.36
C VAL A 179 -18.03 -15.01 -19.55
N SER A 180 -16.78 -15.46 -19.73
CA SER A 180 -15.62 -14.90 -19.02
C SER A 180 -15.18 -13.57 -19.61
N VAL A 181 -14.92 -12.60 -18.74
CA VAL A 181 -14.40 -11.26 -19.10
C VAL A 181 -12.87 -11.25 -19.18
N SER A 182 -12.17 -11.99 -18.31
CA SER A 182 -10.70 -12.14 -18.36
C SER A 182 -10.21 -13.19 -19.37
N ARG A 183 -11.13 -13.79 -20.15
CA ARG A 183 -10.89 -14.96 -21.01
C ARG A 183 -10.17 -16.09 -20.25
N GLU A 184 -10.70 -16.47 -19.10
CA GLU A 184 -10.09 -17.43 -18.17
C GLU A 184 -8.70 -16.97 -17.65
N LEU A 185 -8.53 -15.72 -17.22
CA LEU A 185 -7.24 -15.14 -16.82
C LEU A 185 -6.16 -15.19 -17.92
N VAL A 186 -6.54 -15.02 -19.20
CA VAL A 186 -5.60 -14.98 -20.34
C VAL A 186 -5.42 -13.55 -20.87
N ALA A 187 -6.41 -12.67 -20.69
CA ALA A 187 -6.26 -11.24 -20.88
C ALA A 187 -7.35 -10.48 -20.12
N TYR A 188 -6.93 -9.51 -19.31
CA TYR A 188 -7.83 -8.67 -18.52
C TYR A 188 -8.32 -7.47 -19.34
N PRO A 189 -9.55 -6.99 -19.12
CA PRO A 189 -10.04 -5.75 -19.71
C PRO A 189 -9.41 -4.53 -19.00
N ASP A 190 -8.88 -3.58 -19.77
CA ASP A 190 -8.05 -2.46 -19.27
C ASP A 190 -8.80 -1.55 -18.28
N ASP A 191 -10.11 -1.40 -18.45
CA ASP A 191 -11.00 -0.58 -17.62
C ASP A 191 -11.20 -1.12 -16.19
N LEU A 192 -10.96 -2.41 -15.96
CA LEU A 192 -11.11 -3.07 -14.65
C LEU A 192 -9.77 -3.37 -13.97
N LEU A 193 -8.65 -2.84 -14.48
CA LEU A 193 -7.33 -2.99 -13.82
C LEU A 193 -7.21 -2.16 -12.53
N ALA A 194 -8.03 -1.10 -12.38
CA ALA A 194 -8.05 -0.23 -11.20
C ALA A 194 -8.98 -0.73 -10.08
N ASP A 195 -10.04 -1.45 -10.43
CA ASP A 195 -10.96 -2.12 -9.50
C ASP A 195 -11.21 -3.56 -9.97
N PRO A 196 -10.31 -4.51 -9.63
CA PRO A 196 -10.40 -5.87 -10.12
C PRO A 196 -11.59 -6.61 -9.51
N LEU A 197 -12.29 -7.36 -10.35
CA LEU A 197 -13.47 -8.15 -9.97
C LEU A 197 -13.18 -9.05 -8.75
N ASP A 198 -14.03 -9.03 -7.72
CA ASP A 198 -13.88 -9.84 -6.49
C ASP A 198 -15.09 -10.77 -6.22
N GLN A 199 -15.40 -11.63 -7.20
CA GLN A 199 -16.43 -12.66 -7.06
C GLN A 199 -15.90 -13.88 -6.30
N ARG A 200 -16.26 -13.99 -5.01
CA ARG A 200 -15.91 -15.11 -4.13
C ARG A 200 -16.98 -16.20 -4.02
N SER A 201 -18.21 -15.88 -4.41
CA SER A 201 -19.34 -16.81 -4.43
C SER A 201 -20.26 -16.57 -5.63
N ALA A 202 -21.04 -17.60 -5.97
CA ALA A 202 -22.04 -17.57 -7.03
C ALA A 202 -23.31 -18.29 -6.59
N THR A 203 -24.46 -17.79 -7.02
CA THR A 203 -25.78 -18.34 -6.72
C THR A 203 -26.63 -18.36 -7.98
N PHE A 204 -27.35 -19.46 -8.21
CA PHE A 204 -28.27 -19.61 -9.34
C PHE A 204 -29.33 -20.68 -9.06
N THR A 205 -30.30 -20.84 -9.95
CA THR A 205 -31.35 -21.85 -9.86
C THR A 205 -31.47 -22.62 -11.17
N VAL A 206 -31.29 -23.94 -11.13
CA VAL A 206 -31.43 -24.83 -12.28
C VAL A 206 -32.91 -25.19 -12.43
N ALA A 207 -33.51 -24.76 -13.55
CA ALA A 207 -34.96 -24.76 -13.78
C ALA A 207 -35.45 -25.91 -14.68
N GLY A 208 -34.66 -26.98 -14.83
CA GLY A 208 -34.93 -28.10 -15.75
C GLY A 208 -34.20 -27.96 -17.10
N PRO A 209 -34.55 -28.80 -18.10
CA PRO A 209 -33.88 -28.83 -19.39
C PRO A 209 -34.08 -27.53 -20.18
N SER A 210 -33.08 -27.14 -20.97
CA SER A 210 -33.17 -26.02 -21.92
C SER A 210 -33.75 -26.47 -23.27
N ALA A 211 -34.47 -25.58 -23.96
CA ALA A 211 -34.87 -25.85 -25.34
C ALA A 211 -33.68 -25.66 -26.30
N PRO A 212 -33.61 -26.41 -27.42
CA PRO A 212 -32.57 -26.20 -28.43
C PRO A 212 -32.60 -24.76 -28.96
N GLY A 213 -31.49 -24.04 -28.82
CA GLY A 213 -31.34 -22.65 -29.28
C GLY A 213 -31.47 -21.58 -28.19
N GLU A 214 -31.96 -21.91 -26.99
CA GLU A 214 -31.95 -20.95 -25.86
C GLU A 214 -30.54 -20.81 -25.27
N SER A 215 -29.74 -19.93 -25.88
CA SER A 215 -28.54 -19.38 -25.25
C SER A 215 -28.93 -18.68 -23.94
N ALA A 216 -28.14 -18.88 -22.88
CA ALA A 216 -28.38 -18.20 -21.61
C ALA A 216 -28.35 -16.68 -21.81
N ALA A 217 -29.46 -16.01 -21.50
CA ALA A 217 -29.50 -14.55 -21.49
C ALA A 217 -28.42 -14.02 -20.53
N PRO A 218 -27.70 -12.94 -20.87
CA PRO A 218 -26.63 -12.41 -20.02
C PRO A 218 -27.21 -12.00 -18.66
N GLY A 219 -26.89 -12.78 -17.62
CA GLY A 219 -27.25 -12.53 -16.24
C GLY A 219 -26.51 -11.29 -15.72
N GLY A 220 -27.07 -10.11 -16.00
CA GLY A 220 -26.42 -8.84 -15.74
C GLY A 220 -26.48 -8.40 -14.29
N ALA A 221 -25.38 -8.58 -13.57
CA ALA A 221 -24.86 -7.60 -12.60
C ALA A 221 -23.36 -7.84 -12.40
N LEU A 222 -22.55 -6.79 -12.43
CA LEU A 222 -21.23 -6.77 -11.81
C LEU A 222 -21.44 -6.27 -10.37
N PRO A 223 -21.33 -7.12 -9.33
CA PRO A 223 -21.61 -6.71 -7.95
C PRO A 223 -20.36 -6.07 -7.30
N GLY A 224 -19.85 -5.00 -7.91
CA GLY A 224 -18.83 -4.14 -7.31
C GLY A 224 -19.47 -3.23 -6.27
N GLY A 225 -19.71 -3.75 -5.07
CA GLY A 225 -20.27 -2.96 -3.96
C GLY A 225 -21.00 -3.79 -2.90
N ILE A 226 -20.87 -3.37 -1.64
CA ILE A 226 -21.54 -4.01 -0.49
C ILE A 226 -23.03 -3.64 -0.54
N GLY A 227 -23.84 -4.54 -1.10
CA GLY A 227 -25.28 -4.35 -1.31
C GLY A 227 -26.11 -4.32 -0.04
N ILE A 228 -26.13 -3.17 0.65
CA ILE A 228 -27.11 -2.87 1.71
C ILE A 228 -28.47 -2.62 1.04
N GLY A 229 -29.21 -3.70 0.79
CA GLY A 229 -30.49 -3.66 0.08
C GLY A 229 -31.54 -2.79 0.79
N GLY A 230 -32.05 -1.79 0.07
CA GLY A 230 -33.01 -0.81 0.56
C GLY A 230 -32.75 0.59 -0.01
N PRO A 231 -33.61 1.59 0.29
CA PRO A 231 -33.56 2.91 -0.33
C PRO A 231 -32.26 3.69 -0.05
N ILE A 232 -31.48 3.30 0.96
CA ILE A 232 -30.14 3.84 1.23
C ILE A 232 -29.13 3.33 0.18
N GLY A 233 -29.21 2.04 -0.19
CA GLY A 233 -28.40 1.45 -1.25
C GLY A 233 -28.72 2.07 -2.62
N ASP A 234 -29.99 2.29 -2.93
CA ASP A 234 -30.42 2.95 -4.17
C ASP A 234 -29.90 4.40 -4.26
N ALA A 235 -29.92 5.13 -3.14
CA ALA A 235 -29.38 6.50 -3.05
C ALA A 235 -27.85 6.53 -3.21
N LEU A 236 -27.13 5.60 -2.58
CA LEU A 236 -25.67 5.46 -2.74
C LEU A 236 -25.31 5.10 -4.19
N ALA A 237 -26.01 4.15 -4.80
CA ALA A 237 -25.81 3.76 -6.19
C ALA A 237 -26.22 4.86 -7.19
N ALA A 238 -27.07 5.81 -6.80
CA ALA A 238 -27.33 7.02 -7.60
C ALA A 238 -26.20 8.03 -7.48
N LEU A 239 -25.67 8.22 -6.27
CA LEU A 239 -24.54 9.12 -6.00
C LEU A 239 -23.27 8.66 -6.72
N ASP A 240 -22.99 7.37 -6.69
CA ASP A 240 -21.85 6.71 -7.35
C ASP A 240 -21.90 6.85 -8.88
N ARG A 241 -23.08 6.63 -9.49
CA ARG A 241 -23.28 6.89 -10.93
C ARG A 241 -23.06 8.35 -11.30
N THR A 242 -23.58 9.31 -10.53
CA THR A 242 -23.31 10.73 -10.80
C THR A 242 -21.85 11.12 -10.57
N PHE A 243 -21.15 10.50 -9.60
CA PHE A 243 -19.72 10.71 -9.40
C PHE A 243 -18.92 10.19 -10.61
N THR A 244 -19.21 8.97 -11.05
CA THR A 244 -18.59 8.35 -12.23
C THR A 244 -18.87 9.14 -13.52
N GLU A 245 -20.09 9.66 -13.69
CA GLU A 245 -20.48 10.51 -14.83
C GLU A 245 -19.75 11.87 -14.83
N LEU A 246 -19.52 12.47 -13.65
CA LEU A 246 -18.68 13.67 -13.54
C LEU A 246 -17.20 13.38 -13.84
N VAL A 247 -16.65 12.30 -13.27
CA VAL A 247 -15.22 11.93 -13.38
C VAL A 247 -14.86 11.47 -14.79
N GLY A 248 -15.75 10.73 -15.47
CA GLY A 248 -15.59 10.27 -16.85
C GLY A 248 -15.78 11.35 -17.92
N SER A 249 -15.93 12.62 -17.55
CA SER A 249 -16.12 13.71 -18.51
C SER A 249 -14.79 14.43 -18.82
N ASP A 250 -14.36 14.39 -20.10
CA ASP A 250 -13.12 15.01 -20.64
C ASP A 250 -13.10 16.56 -20.58
N ARG A 251 -13.90 17.18 -19.70
CA ARG A 251 -14.02 18.64 -19.56
C ARG A 251 -13.97 19.02 -18.09
N LEU A 252 -12.75 19.17 -17.59
CA LEU A 252 -12.42 19.83 -16.32
C LEU A 252 -13.04 21.24 -16.27
N THR A 253 -14.29 21.33 -15.80
CA THR A 253 -14.95 22.61 -15.59
C THR A 253 -14.28 23.33 -14.42
N VAL A 254 -14.04 24.64 -14.56
CA VAL A 254 -13.44 25.47 -13.50
C VAL A 254 -14.11 25.28 -12.12
N PRO A 255 -15.46 25.24 -11.98
CA PRO A 255 -16.09 24.94 -10.68
C PRO A 255 -15.74 23.54 -10.14
N LEU A 256 -15.65 22.50 -10.98
CA LEU A 256 -15.27 21.15 -10.54
C LEU A 256 -13.79 21.09 -10.11
N GLY A 257 -12.90 21.79 -10.81
CA GLY A 257 -11.50 21.95 -10.42
C GLY A 257 -11.35 22.66 -9.07
N LEU A 258 -12.12 23.74 -8.84
CA LEU A 258 -12.16 24.45 -7.56
C LEU A 258 -12.76 23.59 -6.44
N LEU A 259 -13.77 22.78 -6.73
CA LEU A 259 -14.34 21.80 -5.78
C LEU A 259 -13.30 20.75 -5.38
N ALA A 260 -12.58 20.18 -6.34
CA ALA A 260 -11.54 19.17 -6.09
C ALA A 260 -10.37 19.73 -5.28
N VAL A 261 -9.90 20.95 -5.60
CA VAL A 261 -8.88 21.65 -4.80
C VAL A 261 -9.39 21.94 -3.38
N GLY A 262 -10.65 22.39 -3.23
CA GLY A 262 -11.27 22.60 -1.93
C GLY A 262 -11.34 21.31 -1.10
N LEU A 263 -11.76 20.20 -1.70
CA LEU A 263 -11.80 18.88 -1.06
C LEU A 263 -10.41 18.40 -0.64
N ALA A 264 -9.40 18.57 -1.50
CA ALA A 264 -8.01 18.22 -1.19
C ALA A 264 -7.45 19.06 -0.03
N VAL A 265 -7.78 20.36 0.06
CA VAL A 265 -7.42 21.23 1.18
C VAL A 265 -8.12 20.78 2.48
N VAL A 266 -9.41 20.43 2.43
CA VAL A 266 -10.17 19.94 3.60
C VAL A 266 -9.61 18.59 4.09
N LEU A 267 -9.35 17.64 3.19
CA LEU A 267 -8.76 16.34 3.52
C LEU A 267 -7.33 16.48 4.05
N GLY A 268 -6.51 17.35 3.46
CA GLY A 268 -5.16 17.66 3.94
C GLY A 268 -5.16 18.31 5.33
N ALA A 269 -6.08 19.24 5.60
CA ALA A 269 -6.27 19.83 6.92
C ALA A 269 -6.77 18.80 7.95
N GLY A 270 -7.70 17.92 7.57
CA GLY A 270 -8.14 16.79 8.38
C GLY A 270 -6.98 15.86 8.74
N HIS A 271 -6.14 15.49 7.77
CA HIS A 271 -4.95 14.68 7.99
C HIS A 271 -3.90 15.39 8.88
N ALA A 272 -3.78 16.72 8.77
CA ALA A 272 -2.96 17.50 9.70
C ALA A 272 -3.47 17.44 11.14
N LEU A 273 -4.79 17.39 11.36
CA LEU A 273 -5.42 17.28 12.69
C LEU A 273 -5.35 15.88 13.31
N ILE A 274 -5.16 14.80 12.54
CA ILE A 274 -5.04 13.43 13.08
C ILE A 274 -3.86 13.37 14.10
N PRO A 275 -4.10 12.90 15.35
CA PRO A 275 -3.06 12.85 16.37
C PRO A 275 -1.96 11.84 16.01
N GLY A 276 -0.71 12.29 16.10
CA GLY A 276 0.48 11.45 15.92
C GLY A 276 1.61 11.93 16.81
N HIS A 277 2.47 11.02 17.25
CA HIS A 277 3.42 11.25 18.35
C HIS A 277 4.31 12.51 18.17
N GLY A 278 4.75 12.82 16.94
CA GLY A 278 5.51 14.04 16.67
C GLY A 278 4.68 15.33 16.86
N LYS A 279 3.43 15.33 16.40
CA LYS A 279 2.52 16.49 16.53
C LYS A 279 2.17 16.76 17.98
N THR A 280 1.91 15.73 18.78
CA THR A 280 1.56 15.87 20.20
C THR A 280 2.74 16.32 21.06
N ILE A 281 3.96 15.80 20.80
CA ILE A 281 5.19 16.31 21.42
C ILE A 281 5.43 17.78 21.06
N MET A 282 5.25 18.16 19.79
CA MET A 282 5.43 19.55 19.35
C MET A 282 4.37 20.49 19.95
N ALA A 283 3.11 20.04 20.09
CA ALA A 283 2.06 20.78 20.76
C ALA A 283 2.35 20.96 22.27
N ALA A 284 2.84 19.92 22.95
CA ALA A 284 3.28 20.01 24.34
C ALA A 284 4.48 20.96 24.52
N TYR A 285 5.41 20.98 23.55
CA TYR A 285 6.53 21.92 23.53
C TYR A 285 6.05 23.38 23.32
N LEU A 286 5.10 23.61 22.42
CA LEU A 286 4.48 24.93 22.21
C LEU A 286 3.71 25.41 23.45
N ALA A 287 2.96 24.53 24.11
CA ALA A 287 2.24 24.85 25.36
C ALA A 287 3.20 25.10 26.53
N GLY A 288 4.32 24.37 26.60
CA GLY A 288 5.32 24.48 27.66
C GLY A 288 6.26 25.69 27.56
N ARG A 289 6.27 26.42 26.45
CA ARG A 289 7.10 27.63 26.27
C ARG A 289 6.23 28.86 26.01
N ARG A 290 6.52 29.97 26.70
CA ARG A 290 5.90 31.29 26.46
C ARG A 290 6.40 31.94 25.16
N GLY A 291 6.31 31.23 24.04
CA GLY A 291 6.59 31.74 22.70
C GLY A 291 5.49 32.69 22.22
N ARG A 292 5.79 33.52 21.22
CA ARG A 292 4.79 34.32 20.53
C ARG A 292 4.06 33.43 19.50
N PRO A 293 2.78 33.67 19.18
CA PRO A 293 2.07 32.89 18.17
C PRO A 293 2.73 32.95 16.77
N ARG A 294 3.53 33.99 16.53
CA ARG A 294 4.39 34.14 15.33
C ARG A 294 5.42 33.02 15.22
N ASP A 295 6.00 32.59 16.35
CA ASP A 295 7.02 31.55 16.40
C ASP A 295 6.40 30.18 16.07
N ALA A 296 5.18 29.94 16.54
CA ALA A 296 4.39 28.74 16.20
C ALA A 296 4.04 28.70 14.70
N VAL A 297 3.64 29.82 14.09
CA VAL A 297 3.37 29.90 12.64
C VAL A 297 4.63 29.68 11.82
N VAL A 298 5.78 30.24 12.22
CA VAL A 298 7.06 30.02 11.53
C VAL A 298 7.50 28.55 11.61
N VAL A 299 7.39 27.91 12.78
CA VAL A 299 7.72 26.47 12.93
C VAL A 299 6.75 25.59 12.14
N GLY A 300 5.45 25.91 12.12
CA GLY A 300 4.48 25.20 11.28
C GLY A 300 4.81 25.30 9.79
N ALA A 301 5.06 26.53 9.31
CA ALA A 301 5.38 26.79 7.91
C ALA A 301 6.69 26.11 7.46
N THR A 302 7.75 26.13 8.29
CA THR A 302 9.01 25.44 7.94
C THR A 302 8.86 23.93 7.95
N VAL A 303 8.12 23.34 8.90
CA VAL A 303 7.86 21.90 8.93
C VAL A 303 7.02 21.45 7.74
N THR A 304 5.98 22.21 7.36
CA THR A 304 5.21 21.91 6.13
C THR A 304 6.11 22.01 4.89
N ALA A 305 6.91 23.07 4.77
CA ALA A 305 7.80 23.26 3.62
C ALA A 305 8.86 22.15 3.50
N THR A 306 9.54 21.78 4.58
CA THR A 306 10.56 20.71 4.54
C THR A 306 9.95 19.34 4.33
N HIS A 307 8.77 19.06 4.89
CA HIS A 307 8.07 17.79 4.67
C HIS A 307 7.60 17.65 3.21
N THR A 308 6.96 18.67 2.64
CA THR A 308 6.55 18.69 1.23
C THR A 308 7.74 18.61 0.28
N ALA A 309 8.80 19.40 0.51
CA ALA A 309 10.01 19.35 -0.30
C ALA A 309 10.72 17.98 -0.20
N GLY A 310 10.79 17.39 1.00
CA GLY A 310 11.36 16.06 1.22
C GLY A 310 10.61 14.97 0.45
N VAL A 311 9.28 14.94 0.51
CA VAL A 311 8.47 13.96 -0.23
C VAL A 311 8.58 14.17 -1.75
N LEU A 312 8.61 15.41 -2.24
CA LEU A 312 8.81 15.70 -3.66
C LEU A 312 10.20 15.28 -4.17
N VAL A 313 11.26 15.55 -3.38
CA VAL A 313 12.63 15.14 -3.73
C VAL A 313 12.79 13.62 -3.68
N VAL A 314 12.24 12.95 -2.67
CA VAL A 314 12.24 11.47 -2.59
C VAL A 314 11.44 10.86 -3.73
N GLY A 315 10.27 11.41 -4.06
CA GLY A 315 9.46 10.98 -5.20
C GLY A 315 10.22 11.10 -6.52
N LEU A 316 10.81 12.27 -6.79
CA LEU A 316 11.62 12.52 -8.00
C LEU A 316 12.83 11.58 -8.09
N LEU A 317 13.53 11.36 -6.97
CA LEU A 317 14.65 10.41 -6.91
C LEU A 317 14.17 8.98 -7.20
N LEU A 318 13.08 8.53 -6.57
CA LEU A 318 12.51 7.20 -6.83
C LEU A 318 12.09 7.05 -8.29
N SER A 319 11.47 8.06 -8.91
CA SER A 319 11.13 8.04 -10.35
C SER A 319 12.34 7.89 -11.29
N VAL A 320 13.56 8.20 -10.83
CA VAL A 320 14.81 7.95 -11.57
C VAL A 320 15.41 6.59 -11.19
N PHE A 321 15.45 6.25 -9.90
CA PHE A 321 16.11 5.05 -9.37
C PHE A 321 15.34 3.74 -9.57
N THR A 322 14.02 3.77 -9.83
CA THR A 322 13.21 2.58 -10.17
C THR A 322 13.71 1.82 -11.39
N THR A 323 14.56 2.45 -12.22
CA THR A 323 15.18 1.81 -13.39
C THR A 323 16.34 0.86 -13.06
N LEU A 324 16.89 0.87 -11.84
CA LEU A 324 18.11 0.09 -11.51
C LEU A 324 17.97 -0.94 -10.36
N ALA A 325 17.20 -0.67 -9.29
CA ALA A 325 16.80 -1.68 -8.27
C ALA A 325 15.82 -1.10 -7.24
N GLY A 326 14.59 -1.61 -7.18
CA GLY A 326 13.57 -1.16 -6.21
C GLY A 326 13.69 -1.85 -4.85
N GLU A 327 13.40 -3.14 -4.81
CA GLU A 327 13.17 -3.93 -3.58
C GLU A 327 14.40 -3.95 -2.67
N SER A 328 15.61 -4.08 -3.23
CA SER A 328 16.85 -4.13 -2.44
C SER A 328 17.10 -2.82 -1.69
N VAL A 329 16.82 -1.68 -2.33
CA VAL A 329 17.02 -0.35 -1.73
C VAL A 329 15.98 -0.11 -0.65
N LEU A 330 14.71 -0.43 -0.91
CA LEU A 330 13.62 -0.30 0.06
C LEU A 330 13.83 -1.19 1.30
N ALA A 331 14.30 -2.44 1.11
CA ALA A 331 14.62 -3.34 2.22
C ALA A 331 15.77 -2.79 3.09
N TRP A 332 16.87 -2.33 2.48
CA TRP A 332 17.99 -1.75 3.22
C TRP A 332 17.63 -0.42 3.91
N LEU A 333 16.79 0.43 3.30
CA LEU A 333 16.25 1.63 3.94
C LEU A 333 15.37 1.29 5.14
N GLY A 334 14.52 0.27 5.04
CA GLY A 334 13.73 -0.24 6.16
C GLY A 334 14.61 -0.69 7.32
N VAL A 335 15.62 -1.53 7.06
CA VAL A 335 16.59 -1.99 8.07
C VAL A 335 17.35 -0.80 8.69
N ALA A 336 17.81 0.16 7.89
CA ALA A 336 18.50 1.35 8.38
C ALA A 336 17.60 2.23 9.27
N SER A 337 16.34 2.45 8.89
CA SER A 337 15.38 3.20 9.71
C SER A 337 15.05 2.47 11.02
N GLY A 338 14.88 1.14 10.99
CA GLY A 338 14.63 0.32 12.17
C GLY A 338 15.80 0.36 13.15
N ALA A 339 17.02 0.27 12.64
CA ALA A 339 18.25 0.41 13.44
C ALA A 339 18.37 1.82 14.06
N LEU A 340 18.08 2.89 13.30
CA LEU A 340 18.10 4.26 13.80
C LEU A 340 17.05 4.47 14.92
N ILE A 341 15.82 4.00 14.72
CA ILE A 341 14.74 4.05 15.72
C ILE A 341 15.13 3.26 16.98
N ALA A 342 15.71 2.07 16.83
CA ALA A 342 16.19 1.26 17.95
C ALA A 342 17.31 1.96 18.75
N VAL A 343 18.26 2.62 18.08
CA VAL A 343 19.33 3.40 18.74
C VAL A 343 18.76 4.61 19.48
N ILE A 344 17.77 5.31 18.92
CA ILE A 344 17.09 6.44 19.58
C ILE A 344 16.31 5.96 20.81
N GLY A 345 15.50 4.90 20.66
CA GLY A 345 14.74 4.29 21.76
C GLY A 345 15.65 3.79 22.88
N LEU A 346 16.77 3.14 22.54
CA LEU A 346 17.77 2.68 23.52
C LEU A 346 18.42 3.86 24.25
N ARG A 347 18.79 4.95 23.56
CA ARG A 347 19.32 6.16 24.21
C ARG A 347 18.30 6.80 25.17
N LEU A 348 17.04 6.87 24.78
CA LEU A 348 15.97 7.39 25.65
C LEU A 348 15.77 6.51 26.89
N LEU A 349 15.75 5.18 26.72
CA LEU A 349 15.66 4.23 27.83
C LEU A 349 16.88 4.29 28.77
N MET A 350 18.08 4.43 28.21
CA MET A 350 19.31 4.61 29.00
C MET A 350 19.30 5.92 29.79
N ASN A 351 18.81 7.02 29.19
CA ASN A 351 18.70 8.30 29.88
C ASN A 351 17.62 8.27 30.97
N ALA A 352 16.48 7.61 30.73
CA ALA A 352 15.42 7.44 31.72
C ALA A 352 15.83 6.51 32.90
N ARG A 353 16.82 5.64 32.70
CA ARG A 353 17.37 4.75 33.74
C ARG A 353 18.62 5.29 34.45
N ARG A 354 19.13 6.47 34.09
CA ARG A 354 20.19 7.14 34.86
C ARG A 354 19.57 7.73 36.13
N PRO A 355 20.07 7.38 37.33
CA PRO A 355 19.70 8.10 38.54
C PRO A 355 20.03 9.59 38.38
N SER A 356 19.13 10.46 38.82
CA SER A 356 19.36 11.91 38.78
C SER A 356 20.36 12.32 39.86
N THR A 357 21.65 12.11 39.62
CA THR A 357 22.75 12.58 40.47
C THR A 357 23.00 14.08 40.30
N ASN A 358 21.94 14.89 40.42
CA ASN A 358 22.02 16.33 40.65
C ASN A 358 21.58 16.59 42.09
N THR A 359 22.59 16.67 42.96
CA THR A 359 22.45 17.03 44.37
C THR A 359 22.02 18.49 44.50
N HIS A 360 20.76 18.73 44.84
CA HIS A 360 20.32 20.01 45.41
C HIS A 360 19.98 19.80 46.89
N ALA A 361 21.00 19.95 47.73
CA ALA A 361 20.87 19.88 49.18
C ALA A 361 20.37 21.22 49.74
N HIS A 362 19.05 21.42 49.70
CA HIS A 362 18.34 22.46 50.45
C HIS A 362 17.08 21.84 51.06
N GLY A 363 16.68 22.14 52.30
CA GLY A 363 17.33 23.04 53.26
C GLY A 363 16.30 23.70 54.19
N HIS A 364 15.73 22.92 55.10
CA HIS A 364 14.86 23.34 56.21
C HIS A 364 13.53 24.03 55.85
N GLU A 365 12.42 23.36 56.15
CA GLU A 365 11.16 24.07 56.44
C GLU A 365 11.31 24.79 57.80
N HIS A 366 11.27 26.12 57.80
CA HIS A 366 11.05 26.90 59.01
C HIS A 366 9.66 27.55 58.94
N VAL A 367 8.78 27.08 59.82
CA VAL A 367 7.45 27.70 60.03
C VAL A 367 7.65 29.10 60.58
N GLN A 368 7.33 30.12 59.80
CA GLN A 368 7.30 31.48 60.33
C GLN A 368 6.09 31.67 61.24
N ARG A 369 6.37 32.06 62.48
CA ARG A 369 5.50 32.92 63.28
C ARG A 369 6.32 34.15 63.65
N HIS A 370 5.67 35.31 63.68
CA HIS A 370 6.23 36.53 64.26
C HIS A 370 6.38 36.32 65.79
N GLU A 371 7.21 37.05 66.52
CA GLU A 371 7.04 38.48 66.87
C GLU A 371 8.22 38.94 67.77
N HIS A 372 8.60 40.24 67.73
CA HIS A 372 9.36 40.99 68.76
C HIS A 372 10.80 40.49 69.14
N GLU A 373 11.73 41.26 69.74
CA GLU A 373 12.14 42.68 69.57
C GLU A 373 13.57 42.89 70.14
N HIS A 374 14.26 43.96 69.74
CA HIS A 374 15.47 44.59 70.34
C HIS A 374 16.84 43.85 70.53
N GLU A 375 17.88 44.60 70.14
CA GLU A 375 19.25 44.78 70.71
C GLU A 375 20.07 43.62 71.34
N HIS A 376 21.32 43.46 70.88
CA HIS A 376 22.53 43.96 71.58
C HIS A 376 23.82 43.73 70.74
N GLU A 377 25.00 44.01 71.32
CA GLU A 377 26.26 44.36 70.62
C GLU A 377 27.38 43.28 70.75
N HIS A 378 28.60 43.60 70.27
CA HIS A 378 29.87 42.85 70.37
C HIS A 378 30.03 41.61 69.46
N GLY A 379 31.22 41.21 68.99
CA GLY A 379 32.53 41.87 69.01
C GLY A 379 33.70 40.92 68.65
N HIS A 380 34.61 41.36 67.77
CA HIS A 380 35.88 40.69 67.37
C HIS A 380 35.75 39.35 66.58
N GLY A 381 36.71 38.90 65.75
CA GLY A 381 37.93 39.52 65.21
C GLY A 381 38.85 38.50 64.47
N HIS A 382 39.58 38.94 63.42
CA HIS A 382 40.60 38.18 62.64
C HIS A 382 40.04 37.00 61.79
N GLY A 383 40.60 36.53 60.67
CA GLY A 383 41.81 36.88 59.87
C GLY A 383 42.47 35.57 59.37
N HIS A 384 42.85 35.33 58.10
CA HIS A 384 42.89 36.10 56.83
C HIS A 384 42.32 35.19 55.67
N GLY A 385 42.66 35.19 54.37
CA GLY A 385 43.58 35.98 53.51
C GLY A 385 43.82 35.35 52.11
N HIS A 386 43.92 36.20 51.07
CA HIS A 386 44.40 35.94 49.68
C HIS A 386 43.61 35.01 48.72
N GLY A 387 43.53 35.42 47.43
CA GLY A 387 43.09 34.55 46.31
C GLY A 387 42.32 35.26 45.18
N HIS A 388 42.99 35.97 44.27
CA HIS A 388 42.33 36.59 43.10
C HIS A 388 42.18 35.63 41.91
N GLY A 389 41.12 35.81 41.11
CA GLY A 389 40.92 35.03 39.86
C GLY A 389 39.72 35.49 39.01
N HIS A 390 39.82 36.64 38.34
CA HIS A 390 38.80 37.06 37.35
C HIS A 390 39.05 36.40 35.98
N GLY A 391 38.16 35.50 35.56
CA GLY A 391 38.07 35.00 34.18
C GLY A 391 36.90 35.67 33.45
N VAL A 392 37.14 36.22 32.26
CA VAL A 392 36.17 37.05 31.52
C VAL A 392 35.46 36.26 30.40
N GLY A 393 34.15 36.47 30.28
CA GLY A 393 33.36 36.49 29.04
C GLY A 393 33.48 35.32 28.04
N GLY A 394 32.44 34.49 27.96
CA GLY A 394 32.35 33.37 27.00
C GLY A 394 30.94 33.06 26.47
N ASN A 395 30.13 34.08 26.16
CA ASN A 395 28.73 33.90 25.77
C ASN A 395 28.57 33.43 24.30
N THR A 396 28.65 32.12 24.05
CA THR A 396 28.41 31.52 22.73
C THR A 396 27.23 30.53 22.72
N ARG A 397 26.19 30.89 21.96
CA ARG A 397 25.10 29.98 21.56
C ARG A 397 25.66 28.93 20.59
N GLY A 398 25.37 27.65 20.77
CA GLY A 398 25.89 26.58 19.88
C GLY A 398 25.11 25.26 19.82
N GLY A 399 23.93 25.15 20.45
CA GLY A 399 23.18 23.89 20.52
C GLY A 399 22.19 23.68 19.37
N LEU A 400 22.64 23.61 18.10
CA LEU A 400 21.73 23.37 16.96
C LEU A 400 22.39 22.82 15.67
N VAL A 401 22.87 21.58 15.69
CA VAL A 401 23.00 20.70 14.50
C VAL A 401 22.70 19.26 14.95
N GLY A 402 21.95 18.48 14.16
CA GLY A 402 21.83 17.03 14.38
C GLY A 402 20.41 16.44 14.50
N LEU A 403 19.48 16.85 13.65
CA LEU A 403 18.34 16.01 13.23
C LEU A 403 17.78 16.52 11.90
N GLY A 404 18.20 15.85 10.81
CA GLY A 404 17.83 16.06 9.43
C GLY A 404 18.34 14.87 8.62
#